data_AF-A0A1I7FB09-F1
#
_entry.id   AF-A0A1I7FB09-F1
#
_cell.length_a   1.000
_cell.length_b   1.000
_cell.length_c   1.000
_cell.angle_alpha   90.00
_cell.angle_beta   90.00
_cell.angle_gamma   90.00
#
_symmetry.space_group_name_H-M   'P 1'
#
loop_
_entity.id
_entity.type
_entity.pdbx_description
1 polymer ?
#
loop_
_entity_poly.entity_id
_entity_poly.type
_entity_poly.pdbx_seq_one_letter_code
_entity_poly.pdbx_strand_id
1 'polypeptide(L)'
;MYKWDHTYTDYNGNERTETFYFNLSKGELLDLEWRTPGGLENYMKHIMSMMDGQALADTFKMLVDKSYGVKGPDGRTFIKTPEVLNNFKFTEAYSDLYMLLATDDKAAAAFINGIFPKEAVEAAHKQREMAEKAGLSLVDTAKDTAQVQAESTVPLVEGQEVMTPISPLPTV
;
A
#
# COMPACT_ATOMS: atom_id res chain seq x y z
N MET A 1 16.76 -8.30 2.31
CA MET A 1 16.74 -8.82 3.69
C MET A 1 17.36 -7.82 4.62
N TYR A 2 16.53 -7.25 5.48
CA TYR A 2 16.91 -6.40 6.58
C TYR A 2 17.32 -7.29 7.77
N LYS A 3 18.39 -6.89 8.46
CA LYS A 3 18.93 -7.56 9.63
C LYS A 3 18.95 -6.55 10.76
N TRP A 4 18.41 -6.92 11.90
CA TRP A 4 18.32 -6.05 13.07
C TRP A 4 18.86 -6.79 14.28
N ASP A 5 20.03 -6.39 14.74
CA ASP A 5 20.58 -6.87 16.00
C ASP A 5 20.06 -5.95 17.11
N HIS A 6 19.39 -6.52 18.11
CA HIS A 6 18.76 -5.74 19.16
C HIS A 6 18.93 -6.38 20.53
N THR A 7 19.16 -5.53 21.53
CA THR A 7 19.26 -5.93 22.93
C THR A 7 18.04 -5.42 23.69
N TYR A 8 17.35 -6.32 24.39
CA TYR A 8 16.13 -6.01 25.13
C TYR A 8 16.08 -6.80 26.45
N THR A 9 15.27 -6.31 27.39
CA THR A 9 15.03 -6.99 28.66
C THR A 9 13.82 -7.92 28.52
N ASP A 10 13.97 -9.20 28.87
CA ASP A 10 12.86 -10.15 28.86
C ASP A 10 11.93 -9.99 30.08
N TYR A 11 10.80 -10.69 30.09
CA TYR A 11 9.84 -10.63 31.21
C TYR A 11 10.37 -11.16 32.54
N ASN A 12 11.54 -11.82 32.55
CA ASN A 12 12.23 -12.25 33.76
C ASN A 12 13.32 -11.25 34.20
N GLY A 13 13.45 -10.11 33.52
CA GLY A 13 14.45 -9.09 33.82
C GLY A 13 15.85 -9.37 33.29
N ASN A 14 16.03 -10.38 32.42
CA ASN A 14 17.34 -10.70 31.85
C ASN A 14 17.55 -9.94 30.54
N GLU A 15 18.78 -9.47 30.30
CA GLU A 15 19.17 -8.94 28.99
C GLU A 15 19.31 -10.08 27.97
N ARG A 16 18.68 -9.90 26.81
CA ARG A 16 18.79 -10.76 25.63
C ARG A 16 19.35 -9.92 24.50
N THR A 17 20.27 -10.51 23.72
CA THR A 17 20.71 -9.92 22.44
C THR A 17 20.43 -10.93 21.35
N GLU A 18 19.60 -10.54 20.39
CA GLU A 18 19.13 -11.41 19.33
C GLU A 18 19.23 -10.71 17.97
N THR A 19 19.36 -11.50 16.90
CA THR A 19 19.34 -11.02 15.53
C THR A 19 18.02 -11.38 14.86
N PHE A 20 17.27 -10.38 14.46
CA PHE A 20 16.01 -10.51 13.76
C PHE A 20 16.19 -10.28 12.26
N TYR A 21 15.45 -11.03 11.45
CA TYR A 21 15.52 -10.97 9.99
C TYR A 21 14.15 -10.64 9.40
N PHE A 22 14.18 -9.78 8.39
CA PHE A 22 12.97 -9.33 7.70
C PHE A 22 13.21 -9.33 6.19
N ASN A 23 12.32 -9.98 5.44
CA ASN A 23 12.42 -10.11 4.01
C ASN A 23 11.06 -10.37 3.37
N LEU A 24 10.72 -9.61 2.35
CA LEU A 24 9.64 -9.94 1.41
C LEU A 24 10.27 -10.57 0.17
N SER A 25 9.72 -11.70 -0.27
CA SER A 25 10.07 -12.31 -1.55
C SER A 25 9.47 -11.50 -2.71
N LYS A 26 9.99 -11.71 -3.92
CA LYS A 26 9.45 -11.07 -5.13
C LYS A 26 7.97 -11.40 -5.35
N GLY A 27 7.56 -12.64 -5.08
CA GLY A 27 6.17 -13.06 -5.20
C GLY A 27 5.26 -12.38 -4.19
N GLU A 28 5.69 -12.25 -2.93
CA GLU A 28 4.93 -11.54 -1.89
C GLU A 28 4.81 -10.04 -2.18
N LEU A 29 5.87 -9.42 -2.70
CA LEU A 29 5.83 -8.02 -3.10
C LEU A 29 4.88 -7.79 -4.28
N LEU A 30 4.89 -8.69 -5.27
CA LEU A 30 3.97 -8.62 -6.40
C LEU A 30 2.51 -8.82 -5.99
N ASP A 31 2.25 -9.77 -5.08
CA ASP A 31 0.91 -9.98 -4.53
C ASP A 31 0.43 -8.75 -3.74
N LEU A 32 1.32 -8.12 -2.96
CA LEU A 32 1.04 -6.85 -2.28
C LEU A 32 0.73 -5.71 -3.26
N GLU A 33 1.50 -5.59 -4.33
CA GLU A 33 1.28 -4.59 -5.38
C GLU A 33 -0.10 -4.76 -6.02
N TRP A 34 -0.47 -5.99 -6.38
CA TRP A 34 -1.75 -6.27 -7.04
C TRP A 34 -2.97 -6.16 -6.13
N ARG A 35 -2.81 -6.44 -4.83
CA ARG A 35 -3.90 -6.33 -3.85
C ARG A 35 -4.12 -4.91 -3.35
N THR A 36 -3.12 -4.04 -3.49
CA THR A 36 -3.21 -2.64 -3.06
C THR A 36 -3.85 -1.81 -4.18
N PRO A 37 -5.05 -1.23 -3.97
CA PRO A 37 -5.66 -0.36 -4.97
C PRO A 37 -4.75 0.82 -5.30
N GLY A 38 -4.43 1.00 -6.58
CA GLY A 38 -3.50 2.04 -7.04
C GLY A 38 -2.02 1.71 -6.87
N GLY A 39 -1.66 0.52 -6.37
CA GLY A 39 -0.28 0.06 -6.19
C GLY A 39 0.32 0.42 -4.83
N LEU A 40 1.32 -0.35 -4.40
CA LEU A 40 1.95 -0.21 -3.08
C LEU A 40 2.69 1.12 -2.96
N GLU A 41 3.37 1.56 -4.03
CA GLU A 41 4.11 2.84 -4.02
C GLU A 41 3.17 4.03 -3.78
N ASN A 42 2.02 4.05 -4.47
CA ASN A 42 1.06 5.15 -4.33
C ASN A 42 0.38 5.10 -2.96
N TYR A 43 0.05 3.90 -2.46
CA TYR A 43 -0.48 3.74 -1.10
C TYR A 43 0.48 4.27 -0.03
N MET A 44 1.77 3.91 -0.10
CA MET A 44 2.78 4.41 0.83
C MET A 44 2.92 5.93 0.76
N LYS A 45 3.02 6.51 -0.44
CA LYS A 45 3.06 7.97 -0.61
C LYS A 45 1.82 8.66 -0.04
N HIS A 46 0.65 8.08 -0.29
CA HIS A 46 -0.62 8.61 0.16
C HIS A 46 -0.68 8.68 1.69
N ILE A 47 -0.37 7.57 2.37
CA ILE A 47 -0.36 7.51 3.84
C ILE A 47 0.64 8.52 4.43
N MET A 48 1.84 8.58 3.88
CA MET A 48 2.85 9.56 4.32
C MET A 48 2.38 11.01 4.13
N SER A 49 1.69 11.31 3.02
CA SER A 49 1.22 12.67 2.71
C SER A 49 0.05 13.13 3.55
N MET A 50 -0.81 12.21 4.00
CA MET A 50 -2.01 12.56 4.76
C MET A 50 -1.73 12.76 6.26
N MET A 51 -0.51 12.46 6.73
CA MET A 51 -0.17 12.45 8.16
C MET A 51 -1.16 11.61 8.98
N ASP A 52 -1.75 10.59 8.36
CA ASP A 52 -2.68 9.69 9.03
C ASP A 52 -1.87 8.69 9.87
N GLY A 53 -1.63 9.08 11.12
CA GLY A 53 -0.85 8.28 12.05
C GLY A 53 -1.42 6.88 12.28
N GLN A 54 -2.74 6.69 12.15
CA GLN A 54 -3.36 5.37 12.32
C GLN A 54 -3.12 4.50 11.09
N ALA A 55 -3.37 5.01 9.88
CA ALA A 55 -3.09 4.26 8.66
C ALA A 55 -1.60 3.93 8.51
N LEU A 56 -0.72 4.83 8.95
CA LEU A 56 0.72 4.63 8.95
C LEU A 56 1.14 3.54 9.95
N ALA A 57 0.61 3.59 11.17
CA ALA A 57 0.78 2.55 12.19
C ALA A 57 0.38 1.16 11.68
N ASP A 58 -0.82 1.04 11.09
CA ASP A 58 -1.34 -0.22 10.54
C ASP A 58 -0.48 -0.73 9.38
N THR A 59 0.02 0.18 8.55
CA THR A 59 0.90 -0.16 7.42
C THR A 59 2.25 -0.68 7.90
N PHE A 60 2.90 0.00 8.87
CA PHE A 60 4.14 -0.50 9.45
C PHE A 60 3.94 -1.85 10.11
N LYS A 61 2.86 -1.99 10.88
CA LYS A 61 2.53 -3.26 11.51
C LYS A 61 2.38 -4.38 10.47
N MET A 62 1.65 -4.13 9.39
CA MET A 62 1.46 -5.08 8.30
C MET A 62 2.79 -5.46 7.64
N LEU A 63 3.67 -4.49 7.39
CA LEU A 63 4.99 -4.73 6.79
C LEU A 63 5.91 -5.53 7.71
N VAL A 64 5.93 -5.24 9.02
CA VAL A 64 6.67 -6.02 10.02
C VAL A 64 6.16 -7.47 10.04
N ASP A 65 4.84 -7.66 10.20
CA ASP A 65 4.24 -9.00 10.30
C ASP A 65 4.49 -9.84 9.03
N LYS A 66 4.43 -9.23 7.83
CA LYS A 66 4.66 -9.95 6.56
C LYS A 66 6.13 -10.19 6.24
N SER A 67 7.04 -9.34 6.71
CA SER A 67 8.45 -9.45 6.40
C SER A 67 9.22 -10.31 7.39
N TYR A 68 8.76 -10.44 8.64
CA TYR A 68 9.45 -11.22 9.66
C TYR A 68 9.51 -12.72 9.34
N GLY A 69 10.65 -13.34 9.67
CA GLY A 69 10.82 -14.79 9.59
C GLY A 69 12.17 -15.25 10.12
N VAL A 70 12.31 -16.57 10.27
CA VAL A 70 13.55 -17.19 10.73
C VAL A 70 14.28 -17.80 9.55
N LYS A 71 15.56 -17.43 9.39
CA LYS A 71 16.44 -18.04 8.39
C LYS A 71 16.79 -19.47 8.80
N GLY A 72 16.56 -20.44 7.91
CA GLY A 72 16.96 -21.82 8.14
C GLY A 72 18.47 -21.97 8.29
N PRO A 73 18.96 -23.02 9.00
CA PRO A 73 20.38 -23.22 9.28
C PRO A 73 21.23 -23.42 8.01
N ASP A 74 20.64 -24.01 6.96
CA ASP A 74 21.26 -24.18 5.64
C ASP A 74 21.14 -22.93 4.75
N GLY A 75 20.45 -21.89 5.23
CA GLY A 75 20.19 -20.65 4.51
C GLY A 75 19.25 -20.75 3.31
N ARG A 76 18.67 -21.94 3.03
CA ARG A 76 17.78 -22.15 1.89
C ARG A 76 16.36 -21.68 2.14
N THR A 77 15.93 -21.72 3.39
CA THR A 77 14.57 -21.39 3.79
C THR A 77 14.53 -20.09 4.58
N PHE A 78 13.44 -19.36 4.37
CA PHE A 78 13.05 -18.24 5.21
C PHE A 78 11.64 -18.55 5.74
N ILE A 79 11.57 -19.00 6.98
CA ILE A 79 10.39 -19.62 7.57
C ILE A 79 9.51 -18.52 8.15
N LYS A 80 8.33 -18.35 7.54
CA LYS A 80 7.29 -17.42 7.96
C LYS A 80 6.02 -18.17 8.34
N THR A 81 5.96 -18.66 9.56
CA THR A 81 4.74 -19.31 10.09
C THR A 81 4.07 -18.41 11.12
N PRO A 82 2.76 -18.57 11.36
CA PRO A 82 2.07 -17.84 12.43
C PRO A 82 2.74 -18.03 13.79
N GLU A 83 3.24 -19.22 14.09
CA GLU A 83 3.97 -19.51 15.33
C GLU A 83 5.28 -18.71 15.44
N VAL A 84 6.09 -18.70 14.36
CA VAL A 84 7.33 -17.90 14.32
C VAL A 84 7.04 -16.42 14.55
N LEU A 85 6.03 -15.89 13.85
CA LEU A 85 5.61 -14.51 14.01
C LEU A 85 5.10 -14.21 15.42
N ASN A 86 4.26 -15.08 15.98
CA ASN A 86 3.71 -14.90 17.32
C ASN A 86 4.81 -14.93 18.39
N ASN A 87 5.77 -15.85 18.29
CA ASN A 87 6.90 -15.91 19.20
C ASN A 87 7.67 -14.59 19.24
N PHE A 88 7.87 -13.94 18.09
CA PHE A 88 8.48 -12.61 18.02
C PHE A 88 7.56 -11.52 18.58
N LYS A 89 6.28 -11.50 18.20
CA LYS A 89 5.28 -10.53 18.69
C LYS A 89 5.08 -10.56 20.20
N PHE A 90 5.42 -11.66 20.86
CA PHE A 90 5.35 -11.82 22.31
C PHE A 90 6.68 -11.49 23.00
N THR A 91 7.58 -10.76 22.35
CA THR A 91 8.82 -10.24 22.95
C THR A 91 8.81 -8.70 23.00
N GLU A 92 9.56 -8.13 23.93
CA GLU A 92 9.80 -6.69 23.96
C GLU A 92 10.52 -6.18 22.71
N ALA A 93 11.32 -7.01 22.03
CA ALA A 93 11.95 -6.64 20.76
C ALA A 93 10.93 -6.24 19.68
N TYR A 94 9.73 -6.84 19.66
CA TYR A 94 8.68 -6.42 18.73
C TYR A 94 8.15 -5.02 19.08
N SER A 95 7.90 -4.76 20.36
CA SER A 95 7.48 -3.44 20.86
C SER A 95 8.50 -2.36 20.54
N ASP A 96 9.78 -2.66 20.78
CA ASP A 96 10.90 -1.78 20.51
C ASP A 96 11.04 -1.47 19.02
N LEU A 97 10.95 -2.49 18.16
CA LEU A 97 10.97 -2.29 16.72
C LEU A 97 9.83 -1.38 16.28
N TYR A 98 8.62 -1.64 16.77
CA TYR A 98 7.45 -0.85 16.40
C TYR A 98 7.60 0.61 16.83
N MET A 99 8.09 0.86 18.05
CA MET A 99 8.36 2.21 18.55
C MET A 99 9.44 2.91 17.73
N LEU A 100 10.52 2.20 17.38
CA LEU A 100 11.59 2.73 16.54
C LEU A 100 11.06 3.18 15.17
N LEU A 101 10.26 2.34 14.50
CA LEU A 101 9.69 2.68 13.20
C LEU A 101 8.67 3.83 13.27
N ALA A 102 7.97 3.97 14.40
CA ALA A 102 6.99 5.05 14.60
C ALA A 102 7.62 6.40 14.95
N THR A 103 8.86 6.43 15.45
CA THR A 103 9.50 7.64 15.99
C THR A 103 10.77 8.07 15.26
N ASP A 104 11.36 7.21 14.45
CA ASP A 104 12.56 7.50 13.65
C ASP A 104 12.29 7.24 12.16
N ASP A 105 12.06 8.32 11.42
CA ASP A 105 11.83 8.31 9.97
C ASP A 105 12.98 7.66 9.18
N LYS A 106 14.23 7.80 9.65
CA LYS A 106 15.40 7.21 8.98
C LYS A 106 15.43 5.71 9.19
N ALA A 107 15.14 5.26 10.41
CA ALA A 107 15.01 3.84 10.71
C ALA A 107 13.86 3.20 9.92
N ALA A 108 12.71 3.87 9.84
CA ALA A 108 11.57 3.44 9.03
C ALA A 108 11.92 3.30 7.55
N ALA A 109 12.57 4.31 6.96
CA ALA A 109 13.02 4.25 5.57
C ALA A 109 14.04 3.12 5.34
N ALA A 110 15.00 2.93 6.25
CA ALA A 110 15.98 1.85 6.16
C ALA A 110 15.32 0.46 6.25
N PHE A 111 14.33 0.31 7.11
CA PHE A 111 13.55 -0.92 7.25
C PHE A 111 12.80 -1.24 5.95
N ILE A 112 11.99 -0.30 5.43
CA ILE A 112 11.22 -0.49 4.19
C ILE A 112 12.14 -0.86 3.03
N ASN A 113 13.25 -0.14 2.86
CA ASN A 113 14.22 -0.41 1.80
C ASN A 113 14.92 -1.77 1.99
N GLY A 114 15.14 -2.20 3.24
CA GLY A 114 15.82 -3.45 3.55
C GLY A 114 14.95 -4.70 3.38
N ILE A 115 13.64 -4.59 3.60
CA ILE A 115 12.70 -5.72 3.47
C ILE A 115 12.36 -6.04 2.02
N PHE A 116 12.44 -5.07 1.11
CA PHE A 116 12.19 -5.32 -0.31
C PHE A 116 13.39 -6.00 -1.01
N PRO A 117 13.14 -6.89 -2.00
CA PRO A 117 14.20 -7.43 -2.84
C PRO A 117 14.92 -6.31 -3.57
N LYS A 118 16.26 -6.31 -3.56
CA LYS A 118 17.07 -5.28 -4.22
C LYS A 118 16.73 -5.15 -5.71
N GLU A 119 16.48 -6.27 -6.39
CA GLU A 119 16.13 -6.24 -7.82
C GLU A 119 14.72 -5.68 -8.09
N ALA A 120 13.81 -5.74 -7.12
CA ALA A 120 12.48 -5.13 -7.25
C ALA A 120 12.57 -3.60 -7.12
N VAL A 121 13.44 -3.11 -6.22
CA VAL A 121 13.77 -1.69 -6.11
C VAL A 121 14.42 -1.17 -7.40
N GLU A 122 15.34 -1.94 -7.98
CA GLU A 122 15.97 -1.60 -9.27
C GLU A 122 15.00 -1.64 -10.45
N ALA A 123 14.05 -2.58 -10.48
CA ALA A 123 13.03 -2.67 -11.52
C ALA A 123 12.05 -1.49 -11.45
N ALA A 124 11.61 -1.10 -10.26
CA ALA A 124 10.79 0.09 -10.05
C ALA A 124 11.52 1.37 -10.48
N HIS A 125 12.82 1.48 -10.15
CA HIS A 125 13.65 2.60 -10.57
C HIS A 125 13.81 2.66 -12.10
N LYS A 126 14.06 1.51 -12.75
CA LYS A 126 14.16 1.41 -14.21
C LYS A 126 12.84 1.75 -14.90
N GLN A 127 11.71 1.27 -14.38
CA GLN A 127 10.39 1.61 -14.94
C GLN A 127 10.09 3.09 -14.80
N ARG A 128 10.45 3.70 -13.67
CA ARG A 128 10.29 5.14 -13.44
C ARG A 128 11.18 5.99 -14.35
N GLU A 129 12.44 5.61 -14.53
CA GLU A 129 13.35 6.22 -15.50
C GLU A 129 12.88 6.06 -16.96
N MET A 130 12.29 4.90 -17.31
CA MET A 130 11.74 4.66 -18.64
C MET A 130 10.45 5.47 -18.89
N ALA A 131 9.57 5.57 -17.89
CA ALA A 131 8.35 6.37 -17.97
C ALA A 131 8.65 7.87 -18.07
N GLU A 132 9.65 8.35 -17.31
CA GLU A 132 10.12 9.74 -17.34
C GLU A 132 10.82 10.07 -18.68
N LYS A 133 11.66 9.16 -19.20
CA LYS A 133 12.27 9.31 -20.53
C LYS A 133 11.26 9.22 -21.69
N ALA A 134 10.16 8.50 -21.48
CA ALA A 134 9.06 8.42 -22.45
C ALA A 134 8.10 9.62 -22.36
N GLY A 135 8.33 10.58 -21.46
CA GLY A 135 7.48 11.76 -21.31
C GLY A 135 6.09 11.46 -20.73
N LEU A 136 5.89 10.30 -20.11
CA LEU A 136 4.61 9.87 -19.58
C LEU A 136 4.52 10.23 -18.09
N SER A 137 4.02 11.43 -17.79
CA SER A 137 3.68 11.86 -16.43
C SER A 137 2.48 11.05 -15.92
N LEU A 138 2.67 10.26 -14.86
CA LEU A 138 1.59 9.52 -14.18
C LEU A 138 0.79 10.41 -13.21
N VAL A 139 0.34 11.60 -13.65
CA VAL A 139 -0.49 12.50 -12.80
C VAL A 139 -1.84 12.90 -13.42
N ASP A 140 -2.19 12.50 -14.65
CA ASP A 140 -3.39 13.03 -15.31
C ASP A 140 -4.56 12.05 -15.56
N THR A 141 -4.62 10.88 -14.93
CA THR A 141 -5.76 9.93 -15.13
C THR A 141 -6.94 10.06 -14.16
N ALA A 142 -6.98 11.10 -13.31
CA ALA A 142 -8.12 11.34 -12.41
C ALA A 142 -9.07 12.47 -12.85
N LYS A 143 -8.88 13.09 -14.03
CA LYS A 143 -9.76 14.16 -14.51
C LYS A 143 -10.57 13.89 -15.79
N ASP A 144 -10.34 12.78 -16.49
CA ASP A 144 -11.00 12.55 -17.79
C ASP A 144 -12.25 11.66 -17.74
N THR A 145 -12.55 11.00 -16.60
CA THR A 145 -13.76 10.16 -16.49
C THR A 145 -15.05 10.94 -16.26
N ALA A 146 -14.99 12.27 -16.13
CA ALA A 146 -16.16 13.12 -15.88
C ALA A 146 -16.82 13.70 -17.14
N GLN A 147 -16.25 13.51 -18.35
CA GLN A 147 -16.84 14.06 -19.58
C GLN A 147 -17.49 13.04 -20.53
N VAL A 148 -17.41 11.72 -20.27
CA VAL A 148 -17.93 10.70 -21.19
C VAL A 148 -19.40 10.30 -20.90
N GLN A 149 -20.03 10.79 -19.84
CA GLN A 149 -21.43 10.44 -19.48
C GLN A 149 -22.50 11.48 -19.84
N ALA A 150 -22.18 12.54 -20.60
CA ALA A 150 -23.14 13.60 -20.93
C ALA A 150 -23.72 13.57 -22.36
N GLU A 151 -23.35 12.62 -23.23
CA GLU A 151 -23.83 12.58 -24.62
C GLU A 151 -24.50 11.25 -24.99
N SER A 152 -25.59 10.93 -24.30
CA SER A 152 -26.58 9.97 -24.82
C SER A 152 -28.00 10.42 -24.47
N THR A 153 -28.40 11.59 -24.96
CA THR A 153 -29.82 11.97 -25.06
C THR A 153 -30.24 11.93 -26.52
N VAL A 154 -31.10 10.97 -26.84
CA VAL A 154 -31.79 10.83 -28.13
C VAL A 154 -32.65 12.08 -28.39
N PRO A 155 -32.59 12.74 -29.56
CA PRO A 155 -33.49 13.86 -29.85
C PRO A 155 -34.86 13.34 -30.31
N LEU A 156 -35.90 13.82 -29.63
CA LEU A 156 -37.31 13.71 -30.03
C LEU A 156 -37.55 14.66 -31.22
N VAL A 157 -37.95 14.11 -32.37
CA VAL A 157 -38.33 14.89 -33.56
C VAL A 157 -39.79 15.29 -33.44
N GLU A 158 -40.05 16.59 -33.54
CA GLU A 158 -41.39 17.20 -33.49
C GLU A 158 -41.68 17.88 -34.83
N GLY A 159 -42.86 17.63 -35.41
CA GLY A 159 -43.45 18.47 -36.45
C GLY A 159 -44.18 17.75 -37.58
N GLN A 160 -45.50 17.58 -37.47
CA GLN A 160 -46.44 17.99 -38.53
C GLN A 160 -47.85 18.20 -37.97
N GLU A 161 -48.44 19.32 -38.39
CA GLU A 161 -49.65 20.01 -37.92
C GLU A 161 -50.97 19.27 -38.24
N VAL A 162 -52.09 19.67 -37.60
CA VAL A 162 -53.28 20.25 -38.27
C VAL A 162 -54.51 20.42 -37.33
N MET A 163 -55.09 21.62 -37.39
CA MET A 163 -56.46 22.08 -37.09
C MET A 163 -57.02 22.20 -35.65
N THR A 164 -57.22 23.47 -35.29
CA THR A 164 -58.09 24.13 -34.29
C THR A 164 -59.60 24.07 -34.65
N PRO A 165 -60.54 24.78 -33.96
CA PRO A 165 -60.85 24.90 -32.51
C PRO A 165 -62.38 24.90 -32.22
N ILE A 166 -62.84 24.57 -30.99
CA ILE A 166 -64.13 25.00 -30.37
C ILE A 166 -64.21 24.35 -28.97
N SER A 167 -64.67 24.93 -27.85
CA SER A 167 -65.15 26.23 -27.36
C SER A 167 -65.20 26.11 -25.81
N PRO A 168 -65.35 27.19 -25.02
CA PRO A 168 -65.01 27.18 -23.59
C PRO A 168 -66.20 27.04 -22.59
N LEU A 169 -65.87 26.55 -21.37
CA LEU A 169 -66.46 26.81 -20.02
C LEU A 169 -67.87 26.26 -19.69
N PRO A 170 -68.33 26.22 -18.40
CA PRO A 170 -67.64 25.88 -17.13
C PRO A 170 -68.49 25.00 -16.15
N THR A 171 -67.85 24.57 -15.05
CA THR A 171 -68.36 24.34 -13.65
C THR A 171 -69.57 23.43 -13.39
N VAL A 172 -69.40 22.39 -12.55
CA VAL A 172 -69.77 22.29 -11.10
C VAL A 172 -68.90 21.19 -10.46
#